data_AF-A0A2K6ME76-F1
#
_entry.id   AF-A0A2K6ME76-F1
#
_cell.length_a   1.000
_cell.length_b   1.000
_cell.length_c   1.000
_cell.angle_alpha   90.00
_cell.angle_beta   90.00
_cell.angle_gamma   90.00
#
_symmetry.space_group_name_H-M   'P 1'
#
loop_
_entity.id
_entity.type
_entity.pdbx_description
1 polymer ?
#
loop_
_entity_poly.entity_id
_entity_poly.type
_entity_poly.pdbx_seq_one_letter_code
_entity_poly.pdbx_strand_id
1 'polypeptide(L)'
;MEAEGLDWLLVPLHQLVSWGAAAAMVFGGVVPYVPQYRDIRRTQNADGFSTYVCLVLLVANILRILFWFGRRFESPLLWQSAIMILTMLLMLKLCTEVRVANELNARRRSFADFDPHHFWQWSSFWDYVQCVLAFTGVAGYITYLSIDSTLFVETLGFLAVLTEAMLGVPQLYRNHRHQSTEGMSIKMVLMWTSGDAFKTAYFLLKGAPLQFSVCGLLQVLVDLAILGQAYAFARHPQKPALHAVHPAGTKAL
;
A
#
# COMPACT_ATOMS: atom_id res chain seq x y z
N MET A 1 43.31 -26.30 9.24
CA MET A 1 42.35 -27.37 8.86
C MET A 1 41.05 -27.23 9.66
N GLU A 2 40.58 -25.99 9.89
CA GLU A 2 39.35 -25.69 10.67
C GLU A 2 38.33 -24.88 9.85
N ALA A 3 38.71 -24.36 8.68
CA ALA A 3 37.81 -23.55 7.83
C ALA A 3 36.78 -24.43 7.08
N GLU A 4 37.18 -25.59 6.55
CA GLU A 4 36.28 -26.45 5.76
C GLU A 4 35.15 -27.09 6.58
N GLY A 5 35.35 -27.19 7.91
CA GLY A 5 34.36 -27.71 8.85
C GLY A 5 33.25 -26.71 9.21
N LEU A 6 33.38 -25.42 8.88
CA LEU A 6 32.34 -24.42 9.11
C LEU A 6 31.54 -24.15 7.83
N ASP A 7 32.18 -24.26 6.66
CA ASP A 7 31.57 -24.00 5.36
C ASP A 7 30.37 -24.91 5.06
N TRP A 8 30.40 -26.18 5.50
CA TRP A 8 29.26 -27.10 5.31
C TRP A 8 28.01 -26.72 6.11
N LEU A 9 28.15 -25.97 7.22
CA LEU A 9 27.04 -25.41 7.99
C LEU A 9 26.61 -24.04 7.47
N LEU A 10 27.59 -23.22 7.06
CA LEU A 10 27.34 -21.86 6.59
C LEU A 10 26.57 -21.82 5.27
N VAL A 11 26.83 -22.76 4.36
CA VAL A 11 26.13 -22.85 3.06
C VAL A 11 24.63 -23.11 3.20
N PRO A 12 24.15 -24.16 3.90
CA PRO A 12 22.72 -24.37 4.10
C PRO A 12 22.09 -23.28 4.94
N LEU A 13 22.80 -22.72 5.93
CA LEU A 13 22.32 -21.59 6.71
C LEU A 13 22.09 -20.35 5.83
N HIS A 14 23.05 -19.99 4.97
CA HIS A 14 22.93 -18.87 4.05
C HIS A 14 21.80 -19.09 3.05
N GLN A 15 21.62 -20.32 2.55
CA GLN A 15 20.48 -20.66 1.70
C GLN A 15 19.17 -20.45 2.46
N LEU A 16 19.00 -21.01 3.65
CA LEU A 16 17.79 -20.85 4.46
C LEU A 16 17.47 -19.36 4.72
N VAL A 17 18.48 -18.57 5.07
CA VAL A 17 18.33 -17.12 5.25
C VAL A 17 17.90 -16.44 3.94
N SER A 18 18.49 -16.80 2.80
CA SER A 18 18.12 -16.24 1.49
C SER A 18 16.70 -16.62 1.07
N TRP A 19 16.28 -17.87 1.30
CA TRP A 19 14.91 -18.32 1.02
C TRP A 19 13.90 -17.62 1.92
N GLY A 20 14.23 -17.47 3.22
CA GLY A 20 13.43 -16.72 4.17
C GLY A 20 13.30 -15.25 3.77
N ALA A 21 14.39 -14.62 3.34
CA ALA A 21 14.40 -13.24 2.87
C ALA A 21 13.55 -13.06 1.60
N ALA A 22 13.66 -13.99 0.63
CA ALA A 22 12.84 -13.97 -0.57
C ALA A 22 11.35 -14.12 -0.25
N ALA A 23 10.99 -15.03 0.65
CA ALA A 23 9.61 -15.18 1.10
C ALA A 23 9.11 -13.91 1.82
N ALA A 24 9.92 -13.32 2.70
CA ALA A 24 9.60 -12.07 3.38
C ALA A 24 9.40 -10.91 2.38
N MET A 25 10.21 -10.82 1.32
CA MET A 25 10.05 -9.83 0.25
C MET A 25 8.73 -10.02 -0.51
N VAL A 26 8.39 -11.27 -0.84
CA VAL A 26 7.20 -11.60 -1.62
C VAL A 26 5.91 -11.36 -0.83
N PHE A 27 5.86 -11.78 0.43
CA PHE A 27 4.64 -11.76 1.24
C PHE A 27 4.56 -10.57 2.20
N GLY A 28 5.69 -9.95 2.57
CA GLY A 28 5.75 -8.95 3.64
C GLY A 28 4.79 -7.79 3.44
N GLY A 29 4.67 -7.28 2.21
CA GLY A 29 3.73 -6.20 1.89
C GLY A 29 2.25 -6.61 2.01
N VAL A 30 1.93 -7.89 1.90
CA VAL A 30 0.55 -8.41 1.93
C VAL A 30 0.07 -8.67 3.36
N VAL A 31 0.99 -9.01 4.27
CA VAL A 31 0.69 -9.37 5.67
C VAL A 31 -0.24 -8.36 6.37
N PRO A 32 -0.07 -7.04 6.25
CA PRO A 32 -0.96 -6.06 6.90
C PRO A 32 -2.40 -6.08 6.41
N TYR A 33 -2.65 -6.54 5.17
CA TYR A 33 -4.01 -6.59 4.59
C TYR A 33 -4.80 -7.83 5.03
N VAL A 34 -4.13 -8.88 5.50
CA VAL A 34 -4.80 -10.08 6.03
C VAL A 34 -5.69 -9.79 7.25
N PRO A 35 -5.19 -9.12 8.33
CA PRO A 35 -6.06 -8.76 9.44
C PRO A 35 -7.13 -7.75 9.01
N GLN A 36 -6.80 -6.81 8.12
CA GLN A 36 -7.78 -5.84 7.60
C GLN A 36 -8.94 -6.53 6.86
N TYR A 37 -8.64 -7.50 6.00
CA TYR A 37 -9.64 -8.30 5.30
C TYR A 37 -10.56 -9.03 6.28
N ARG A 38 -9.97 -9.67 7.31
CA ARG A 38 -10.72 -10.38 8.34
C ARG A 38 -11.61 -9.43 9.15
N ASP A 39 -11.14 -8.24 9.45
CA ASP A 39 -11.88 -7.23 10.21
C ASP A 39 -13.10 -6.73 9.43
N ILE A 40 -12.94 -6.35 8.16
CA ILE A 40 -14.04 -5.92 7.28
C ILE A 40 -15.08 -7.05 7.13
N ARG A 41 -14.61 -8.28 6.91
CA ARG A 41 -15.51 -9.44 6.76
C ARG A 41 -16.26 -9.75 8.06
N ARG A 42 -15.65 -9.54 9.22
CA ARG A 42 -16.30 -9.78 10.51
C ARG A 42 -17.28 -8.68 10.89
N THR A 43 -16.89 -7.43 10.69
CA THR A 43 -17.71 -6.25 11.06
C THR A 43 -18.80 -5.97 10.03
N GLN A 44 -18.69 -6.52 8.82
CA GLN A 44 -19.54 -6.16 7.67
C GLN A 44 -19.55 -4.64 7.46
N ASN A 45 -18.42 -3.97 7.73
CA ASN A 45 -18.25 -2.55 7.53
C ASN A 45 -16.93 -2.27 6.80
N ALA A 46 -17.01 -1.63 5.64
CA ALA A 46 -15.86 -1.30 4.80
C ALA A 46 -15.44 0.18 4.90
N ASP A 47 -16.16 1.02 5.64
CA ASP A 47 -15.91 2.47 5.68
C ASP A 47 -14.56 2.85 6.32
N GLY A 48 -14.01 1.97 7.16
CA GLY A 48 -12.70 2.15 7.77
C GLY A 48 -11.51 1.95 6.81
N PHE A 49 -11.74 1.39 5.62
CA PHE A 49 -10.70 1.13 4.64
C PHE A 49 -10.94 1.89 3.34
N SER A 50 -9.95 2.67 2.92
CA SER A 50 -10.05 3.44 1.68
C SER A 50 -9.74 2.57 0.46
N THR A 51 -10.72 2.43 -0.45
CA THR A 51 -10.53 1.72 -1.74
C THR A 51 -9.50 2.40 -2.64
N TYR A 52 -9.18 3.68 -2.42
CA TYR A 52 -8.09 4.38 -3.11
C TYR A 52 -6.71 3.81 -2.77
N VAL A 53 -6.53 3.18 -1.59
CA VAL A 53 -5.29 2.45 -1.28
C VAL A 53 -5.10 1.30 -2.26
N CYS A 54 -6.18 0.58 -2.58
CA CYS A 54 -6.13 -0.46 -3.61
C CYS A 54 -5.79 0.12 -4.99
N LEU A 55 -6.35 1.28 -5.37
CA LEU A 55 -6.00 1.94 -6.64
C LEU A 55 -4.50 2.20 -6.73
N VAL A 56 -3.95 2.90 -5.74
CA VAL A 56 -2.54 3.32 -5.72
C VAL A 56 -1.63 2.10 -5.80
N LEU A 57 -1.94 1.04 -5.05
CA LEU A 57 -1.17 -0.21 -5.08
C LEU A 57 -1.32 -0.98 -6.39
N LEU A 58 -2.52 -1.04 -6.98
CA LEU A 58 -2.72 -1.66 -8.29
C LEU A 58 -1.87 -0.94 -9.34
N VAL A 59 -1.98 0.38 -9.42
CA VAL A 59 -1.20 1.22 -10.35
C VAL A 59 0.31 1.02 -10.14
N ALA A 60 0.79 1.16 -8.90
CA ALA A 60 2.21 1.01 -8.57
C ALA A 60 2.77 -0.36 -9.00
N ASN A 61 2.05 -1.45 -8.70
CA ASN A 61 2.51 -2.81 -8.99
C ASN A 61 2.38 -3.18 -10.46
N ILE A 62 1.39 -2.67 -11.18
CA ILE A 62 1.28 -2.83 -12.64
C ILE A 62 2.45 -2.12 -13.33
N LEU A 63 2.70 -0.86 -12.98
CA LEU A 63 3.83 -0.11 -13.52
C LEU A 63 5.18 -0.78 -13.20
N ARG A 64 5.30 -1.40 -12.02
CA ARG A 64 6.50 -2.16 -11.62
C ARG A 64 6.72 -3.42 -12.47
N ILE A 65 5.65 -4.14 -12.80
CA ILE A 65 5.72 -5.29 -13.71
C ILE A 65 6.14 -4.81 -15.11
N LEU A 66 5.58 -3.70 -15.59
CA LEU A 66 5.98 -3.11 -16.88
C LEU A 66 7.44 -2.66 -16.88
N PHE A 67 7.90 -2.03 -15.80
CA PHE A 67 9.30 -1.67 -15.59
C PHE A 67 10.22 -2.90 -15.64
N TRP A 68 9.80 -4.05 -15.11
CA TRP A 68 10.58 -5.29 -15.16
C TRP A 68 10.85 -5.78 -16.60
N PHE A 69 9.98 -5.46 -17.57
CA PHE A 69 10.23 -5.76 -18.98
C PHE A 69 11.31 -4.87 -19.59
N GLY A 70 11.38 -3.59 -19.21
CA GLY A 70 12.43 -2.68 -19.65
C GLY A 70 13.76 -2.91 -18.93
N ARG A 71 13.73 -3.18 -17.62
CA ARG A 71 14.91 -3.44 -16.80
C ARG A 71 14.67 -4.60 -15.84
N ARG A 72 15.35 -5.71 -16.09
CA ARG A 72 15.26 -6.93 -15.26
C ARG A 72 15.85 -6.66 -13.87
N PHE A 73 15.01 -6.80 -12.85
CA PHE A 73 15.42 -6.86 -11.44
C PHE A 73 15.03 -8.23 -10.86
N GLU A 74 15.39 -8.48 -9.60
CA GLU A 74 15.23 -9.80 -8.97
C GLU A 74 13.78 -10.30 -8.97
N SER A 75 13.61 -11.60 -9.23
CA SER A 75 12.31 -12.26 -9.34
C SER A 75 11.41 -12.18 -8.09
N PRO A 76 11.91 -12.12 -6.83
CA PRO A 76 11.03 -11.96 -5.66
C PRO A 76 10.17 -10.70 -5.72
N LEU A 77 10.69 -9.58 -6.25
CA LEU A 77 9.92 -8.33 -6.37
C LEU A 77 8.83 -8.42 -7.46
N LEU A 78 9.06 -9.23 -8.50
CA LEU A 78 8.05 -9.47 -9.52
C LEU A 78 6.89 -10.27 -8.94
N TRP A 79 7.20 -11.34 -8.21
CA TRP A 79 6.19 -12.12 -7.49
C TRP A 79 5.49 -11.31 -6.42
N GLN A 80 6.21 -10.45 -5.69
CA GLN A 80 5.62 -9.48 -4.77
C GLN A 80 4.55 -8.63 -5.47
N SER A 81 4.86 -8.10 -6.66
CA SER A 81 3.93 -7.26 -7.43
C SER A 81 2.68 -8.03 -7.84
N ALA A 82 2.84 -9.27 -8.31
CA ALA A 82 1.73 -10.13 -8.72
C ALA A 82 0.80 -10.47 -7.54
N ILE A 83 1.36 -10.87 -6.38
CA ILE A 83 0.58 -11.21 -5.19
C ILE A 83 -0.09 -9.96 -4.61
N MET A 84 0.58 -8.80 -4.65
CA MET A 84 -0.01 -7.54 -4.21
C MET A 84 -1.22 -7.16 -5.07
N ILE A 85 -1.13 -7.26 -6.40
CA ILE A 85 -2.26 -7.02 -7.32
C ILE A 85 -3.43 -7.94 -6.97
N LEU A 86 -3.18 -9.25 -6.81
CA LEU A 86 -4.21 -10.20 -6.43
C LEU A 86 -4.87 -9.83 -5.09
N THR A 87 -4.07 -9.48 -4.09
CA THR A 87 -4.55 -9.05 -2.77
C THR A 87 -5.43 -7.81 -2.88
N MET A 88 -5.03 -6.80 -3.66
CA MET A 88 -5.81 -5.58 -3.83
C MET A 88 -7.13 -5.82 -4.56
N LEU A 89 -7.17 -6.73 -5.53
CA LEU A 89 -8.41 -7.15 -6.18
C LEU A 89 -9.33 -7.89 -5.19
N LEU A 90 -8.80 -8.77 -4.34
CA LEU A 90 -9.58 -9.45 -3.30
C LEU A 90 -10.12 -8.47 -2.25
N MET A 91 -9.31 -7.50 -1.84
CA MET A 91 -9.73 -6.41 -0.94
C MET A 91 -10.84 -5.56 -1.56
N LEU A 92 -10.69 -5.17 -2.84
CA LEU A 92 -11.73 -4.42 -3.55
C LEU A 92 -13.03 -5.22 -3.64
N LYS A 93 -12.96 -6.49 -4.02
CA LYS A 93 -14.12 -7.37 -4.09
C LYS A 93 -14.87 -7.40 -2.76
N LEU A 94 -14.16 -7.65 -1.64
CA LEU A 94 -14.77 -7.66 -0.31
C LEU A 94 -15.42 -6.31 0.02
N CYS A 95 -14.72 -5.20 -0.22
CA CYS A 95 -15.25 -3.86 0.08
C CYS A 95 -16.51 -3.56 -0.74
N THR A 96 -16.54 -3.93 -2.02
CA THR A 96 -17.71 -3.76 -2.87
C THR A 96 -18.89 -4.62 -2.43
N GLU A 97 -18.66 -5.89 -2.07
CA GLU A 97 -19.71 -6.79 -1.59
C GLU A 97 -20.35 -6.27 -0.30
N VAL A 98 -19.54 -5.83 0.67
CA VAL A 98 -20.02 -5.26 1.94
C VAL A 98 -20.76 -3.94 1.72
N ARG A 99 -20.23 -3.05 0.88
CA ARG A 99 -20.88 -1.76 0.59
C ARG A 99 -22.24 -1.94 -0.07
N VAL A 100 -22.34 -2.84 -1.05
CA VAL A 100 -23.61 -3.15 -1.74
C VAL A 100 -24.61 -3.79 -0.79
N ALA A 101 -24.17 -4.65 0.13
CA ALA A 101 -25.05 -5.25 1.13
C ALA A 101 -25.63 -4.22 2.13
N ASN A 102 -24.86 -3.19 2.48
CA ASN A 102 -25.26 -2.17 3.45
C ASN A 102 -26.06 -1.00 2.83
N GLU A 103 -25.82 -0.66 1.57
CA GLU A 103 -26.52 0.44 0.89
C GLU A 103 -27.80 -0.05 0.19
N LEU A 104 -28.93 -0.08 0.93
CA LEU A 104 -30.28 -0.45 0.43
C LEU A 104 -30.76 0.35 -0.81
N ASN A 105 -30.16 1.51 -1.09
CA ASN A 105 -30.49 2.41 -2.21
C ASN A 105 -29.24 2.85 -2.99
N ALA A 106 -28.21 2.00 -3.08
CA ALA A 106 -26.99 2.32 -3.83
C ALA A 106 -27.35 2.75 -5.26
N ARG A 107 -27.14 4.04 -5.58
CA ARG A 107 -27.25 4.53 -6.95
C ARG A 107 -26.24 3.71 -7.76
N ARG A 108 -26.70 2.92 -8.75
CA ARG A 108 -25.81 2.14 -9.62
C ARG A 108 -24.86 3.11 -10.30
N ARG A 109 -23.58 3.06 -9.89
CA ARG A 109 -22.48 3.80 -10.51
C ARG A 109 -21.64 2.78 -11.28
N SER A 110 -21.44 3.06 -12.55
CA SER A 110 -20.78 2.20 -13.54
C SER A 110 -19.46 2.82 -14.00
N PHE A 111 -18.52 2.00 -14.45
CA PHE A 111 -17.31 2.47 -15.13
C PHE A 111 -17.64 3.29 -16.39
N ALA A 112 -18.73 2.95 -17.08
CA ALA A 112 -19.14 3.57 -18.34
C ALA A 112 -19.75 4.97 -18.20
N ASP A 113 -19.98 5.46 -16.97
CA ASP A 113 -20.62 6.76 -16.75
C ASP A 113 -19.66 7.95 -17.02
N PHE A 114 -18.35 7.68 -17.19
CA PHE A 114 -17.28 8.65 -17.52
C PHE A 114 -17.27 9.96 -16.72
N ASP A 115 -17.87 9.99 -15.54
CA ASP A 115 -17.88 11.15 -14.66
C ASP A 115 -16.61 11.17 -13.77
N PRO A 116 -15.69 12.13 -13.96
CA PRO A 116 -14.45 12.21 -13.19
C PRO A 116 -14.70 12.43 -11.69
N HIS A 117 -15.83 13.05 -11.31
CA HIS A 117 -16.13 13.34 -9.91
C HIS A 117 -16.41 12.09 -9.07
N HIS A 118 -16.79 10.99 -9.71
CA HIS A 118 -17.11 9.71 -9.05
C HIS A 118 -16.06 8.62 -9.36
N PHE A 119 -14.87 9.02 -9.81
CA PHE A 119 -13.80 8.08 -10.14
C PHE A 119 -13.44 7.19 -8.94
N TRP A 120 -13.36 5.89 -9.18
CA TRP A 120 -13.05 4.84 -8.20
C TRP A 120 -14.08 4.64 -7.07
N GLN A 121 -15.34 5.04 -7.31
CA GLN A 121 -16.47 4.82 -6.39
C GLN A 121 -17.59 4.01 -7.07
N TRP A 122 -17.22 2.99 -7.84
CA TRP A 122 -18.16 2.14 -8.57
C TRP A 122 -18.84 1.12 -7.66
N SER A 123 -20.04 0.73 -8.06
CA SER A 123 -20.89 -0.20 -7.32
C SER A 123 -20.55 -1.67 -7.57
N SER A 124 -20.03 -2.00 -8.76
CA SER A 124 -19.69 -3.37 -9.13
C SER A 124 -18.18 -3.59 -9.10
N PHE A 125 -17.75 -4.75 -8.58
CA PHE A 125 -16.36 -5.18 -8.66
C PHE A 125 -15.81 -5.20 -10.10
N TRP A 126 -16.65 -5.56 -11.07
CA TRP A 126 -16.25 -5.68 -12.47
C TRP A 126 -15.84 -4.35 -13.11
N ASP A 127 -16.42 -3.24 -12.65
CA ASP A 127 -16.05 -1.89 -13.10
C ASP A 127 -14.58 -1.58 -12.75
N TYR A 128 -14.15 -1.99 -11.54
CA TYR A 128 -12.76 -1.87 -11.12
C TYR A 128 -11.84 -2.75 -11.96
N VAL A 129 -12.23 -4.00 -12.23
CA VAL A 129 -11.43 -4.92 -13.06
C VAL A 129 -11.27 -4.37 -14.48
N GLN A 130 -12.34 -3.84 -15.08
CA GLN A 130 -12.30 -3.22 -16.41
C GLN A 130 -11.35 -2.01 -16.42
N CYS A 131 -11.42 -1.15 -15.42
CA CYS A 131 -10.50 -0.01 -15.30
C CYS A 131 -9.04 -0.47 -15.18
N VAL A 132 -8.76 -1.48 -14.34
CA VAL A 132 -7.42 -2.05 -14.16
C VAL A 132 -6.89 -2.67 -15.45
N LEU A 133 -7.71 -3.42 -16.17
CA LEU A 133 -7.34 -4.02 -17.46
C LEU A 133 -7.10 -2.95 -18.52
N ALA A 134 -7.95 -1.93 -18.60
CA ALA A 134 -7.79 -0.80 -19.52
C ALA A 134 -6.48 -0.05 -19.23
N PHE A 135 -6.21 0.27 -17.96
CA PHE A 135 -4.96 0.89 -17.54
C PHE A 135 -3.75 0.02 -17.90
N THR A 136 -3.81 -1.28 -17.62
CA THR A 136 -2.73 -2.22 -17.93
C THR A 136 -2.47 -2.29 -19.44
N GLY A 137 -3.52 -2.35 -20.25
CA GLY A 137 -3.41 -2.37 -21.71
C GLY A 137 -2.81 -1.09 -22.27
N VAL A 138 -3.29 0.07 -21.83
CA VAL A 138 -2.78 1.38 -22.27
C VAL A 138 -1.34 1.59 -21.82
N ALA A 139 -1.04 1.40 -20.53
CA ALA A 139 0.31 1.54 -20.00
C ALA A 139 1.28 0.52 -20.64
N GLY A 140 0.83 -0.71 -20.85
CA GLY A 140 1.58 -1.75 -21.54
C GLY A 140 1.87 -1.41 -22.99
N TYR A 141 0.90 -0.88 -23.73
CA TYR A 141 1.08 -0.43 -25.11
C TYR A 141 2.08 0.72 -25.21
N ILE A 142 1.94 1.74 -24.36
CA ILE A 142 2.90 2.87 -24.30
C ILE A 142 4.30 2.36 -23.95
N THR A 143 4.40 1.45 -22.99
CA THR A 143 5.68 0.83 -22.59
C THR A 143 6.30 0.06 -23.74
N TYR A 144 5.52 -0.75 -24.47
CA TYR A 144 6.00 -1.50 -25.61
C TYR A 144 6.58 -0.59 -26.71
N LEU A 145 5.89 0.51 -27.04
CA LEU A 145 6.38 1.48 -28.03
C LEU A 145 7.63 2.24 -27.57
N SER A 146 7.81 2.40 -26.25
CA SER A 146 8.85 3.25 -25.67
C SER A 146 9.97 2.47 -24.97
N ILE A 147 10.01 1.14 -25.13
CA ILE A 147 10.89 0.26 -24.33
C ILE A 147 12.38 0.48 -24.61
N ASP A 148 12.72 0.89 -25.84
CA ASP A 148 14.11 1.19 -26.24
C ASP A 148 14.63 2.49 -25.60
N SER A 149 13.74 3.34 -25.08
CA SER A 149 14.13 4.59 -24.43
C SER A 149 14.48 4.36 -22.96
N THR A 150 15.77 4.45 -22.64
CA THR A 150 16.25 4.33 -21.25
C THR A 150 15.60 5.36 -20.33
N LEU A 151 15.44 6.61 -20.80
CA LEU A 151 14.79 7.66 -20.01
C LEU A 151 13.35 7.28 -19.63
N PHE A 152 12.60 6.71 -20.58
CA PHE A 152 11.24 6.26 -20.33
C PHE A 152 11.22 5.12 -19.30
N VAL A 153 12.04 4.09 -19.49
CA VAL A 153 12.09 2.92 -18.59
C VAL A 153 12.49 3.32 -17.17
N GLU A 154 13.50 4.17 -17.01
CA GLU A 154 13.95 4.64 -15.69
C GLU A 154 12.88 5.52 -15.00
N THR A 155 12.19 6.37 -15.78
CA THR A 155 11.08 7.20 -15.27
C THR A 155 9.88 6.34 -14.86
N LEU A 156 9.53 5.33 -15.66
CA LEU A 156 8.48 4.36 -15.37
C LEU A 156 8.76 3.63 -14.06
N GLY A 157 9.99 3.14 -13.88
CA GLY A 157 10.44 2.50 -12.64
C GLY A 157 10.36 3.44 -11.45
N PHE A 158 10.81 4.69 -11.61
CA PHE A 158 10.73 5.68 -10.54
C PHE A 158 9.28 5.98 -10.15
N LEU A 159 8.40 6.23 -11.13
CA LEU A 159 6.97 6.44 -10.88
C LEU A 159 6.31 5.24 -10.19
N ALA A 160 6.65 4.02 -10.59
CA ALA A 160 6.11 2.80 -10.00
C ALA A 160 6.45 2.66 -8.51
N VAL A 161 7.70 2.91 -8.13
CA VAL A 161 8.14 2.78 -6.73
C VAL A 161 7.78 4.03 -5.91
N LEU A 162 7.80 5.22 -6.51
CA LEU A 162 7.35 6.44 -5.86
C LEU A 162 5.85 6.39 -5.52
N THR A 163 5.02 5.88 -6.42
CA THR A 163 3.58 5.72 -6.17
C THR A 163 3.32 4.83 -4.96
N GLU A 164 4.11 3.75 -4.79
CA GLU A 164 4.06 2.92 -3.58
C GLU A 164 4.59 3.69 -2.35
N ALA A 165 5.68 4.45 -2.50
CA ALA A 165 6.29 5.19 -1.40
C ALA A 165 5.39 6.27 -0.81
N MET A 166 4.50 6.83 -1.62
CA MET A 166 3.57 7.88 -1.21
C MET A 166 2.35 7.36 -0.41
N LEU A 167 2.19 6.05 -0.22
CA LEU A 167 1.05 5.47 0.50
C LEU A 167 0.91 5.96 1.95
N GLY A 168 2.03 6.17 2.65
CA GLY A 168 2.01 6.65 4.04
C GLY A 168 1.75 8.17 4.18
N VAL A 169 1.96 8.94 3.11
CA VAL A 169 1.91 10.41 3.17
C VAL A 169 0.52 10.96 3.51
N PRO A 170 -0.60 10.45 2.96
CA PRO A 170 -1.93 10.88 3.37
C PRO A 170 -2.19 10.68 4.88
N GLN A 171 -1.69 9.59 5.46
CA GLN A 171 -1.83 9.33 6.89
C GLN A 171 -0.98 10.31 7.71
N LEU A 172 0.27 10.57 7.30
CA LEU A 172 1.15 11.58 7.90
C LEU A 172 0.50 12.98 7.88
N TYR A 173 -0.10 13.35 6.74
CA TYR A 173 -0.80 14.62 6.58
C TYR A 173 -2.05 14.70 7.46
N ARG A 174 -2.87 13.65 7.50
CA ARG A 174 -4.09 13.61 8.32
C ARG A 174 -3.77 13.77 9.80
N ASN A 175 -2.77 13.03 10.30
CA ASN A 175 -2.28 13.15 11.66
C ASN A 175 -1.81 14.58 11.98
N HIS A 176 -1.06 15.22 11.07
CA HIS A 176 -0.63 16.60 11.24
C HIS A 176 -1.82 17.58 11.24
N ARG A 177 -2.78 17.43 10.34
CA ARG A 177 -3.91 18.35 10.23
C ARG A 177 -4.87 18.23 11.41
N HIS A 178 -5.09 17.02 11.93
CA HIS A 178 -6.00 16.76 13.04
C HIS A 178 -5.31 16.79 14.41
N GLN A 179 -3.98 16.86 14.45
CA GLN A 179 -3.18 16.82 15.69
C GLN A 179 -3.56 15.64 16.61
N SER A 180 -3.98 14.52 16.00
CA SER A 180 -4.46 13.32 16.67
C SER A 180 -4.14 12.11 15.80
N THR A 181 -3.80 11.00 16.46
CA THR A 181 -3.64 9.67 15.82
C THR A 181 -4.83 8.75 16.13
N GLU A 182 -5.98 9.30 16.51
CA GLU A 182 -7.19 8.53 16.77
C GLU A 182 -7.65 7.77 15.51
N GLY A 183 -7.96 6.49 15.67
CA GLY A 183 -8.29 5.59 14.55
C GLY A 183 -7.10 5.03 13.77
N MET A 184 -5.85 5.33 14.15
CA MET A 184 -4.65 4.73 13.57
C MET A 184 -4.14 3.56 14.41
N SER A 185 -3.93 2.38 13.79
CA SER A 185 -3.32 1.23 14.47
C SER A 185 -1.80 1.37 14.51
N ILE A 186 -1.24 1.76 15.66
CA ILE A 186 0.21 1.87 15.87
C ILE A 186 0.93 0.54 15.56
N LYS A 187 0.32 -0.60 15.90
CA LYS A 187 0.87 -1.93 15.60
C LYS A 187 1.02 -2.18 14.10
N MET A 188 0.09 -1.70 13.30
CA MET A 188 0.15 -1.80 11.83
C MET A 188 1.29 -0.95 11.28
N VAL A 189 1.43 0.29 11.76
CA VAL A 189 2.52 1.18 11.33
C VAL A 189 3.89 0.58 11.68
N LEU A 190 4.06 -0.01 12.87
CA LEU A 190 5.31 -0.69 13.23
C LEU A 190 5.64 -1.87 12.30
N MET A 191 4.63 -2.63 11.84
CA MET A 191 4.84 -3.71 10.87
C MET A 191 5.25 -3.16 9.50
N TRP A 192 4.65 -2.03 9.06
CA TRP A 192 5.07 -1.34 7.83
C TRP A 192 6.52 -0.89 7.93
N THR A 193 6.89 -0.21 9.02
CA THR A 193 8.26 0.29 9.22
C THR A 193 9.28 -0.84 9.20
N SER A 194 8.97 -1.96 9.86
CA SER A 194 9.84 -3.14 9.85
C SER A 194 9.95 -3.75 8.46
N GLY A 195 8.85 -3.85 7.71
CA GLY A 195 8.84 -4.40 6.36
C GLY A 195 9.63 -3.53 5.38
N ASP A 196 9.42 -2.21 5.43
CA ASP A 196 10.08 -1.25 4.55
C ASP A 196 11.56 -1.08 4.90
N ALA A 197 11.94 -1.14 6.17
CA ALA A 197 13.33 -1.18 6.59
C ALA A 197 14.04 -2.44 6.08
N PHE A 198 13.41 -3.61 6.22
CA PHE A 198 13.93 -4.87 5.71
C PHE A 198 14.10 -4.83 4.18
N LYS A 199 13.07 -4.38 3.46
CA LYS A 199 13.06 -4.24 2.00
C LYS A 199 14.15 -3.27 1.52
N THR A 200 14.32 -2.14 2.20
CA THR A 200 15.37 -1.15 1.88
C THR A 200 16.77 -1.70 2.12
N ALA A 201 16.99 -2.39 3.25
CA ALA A 201 18.26 -3.05 3.52
C ALA A 201 18.58 -4.10 2.44
N TYR A 202 17.58 -4.89 2.04
CA TYR A 202 17.71 -5.87 0.97
C TYR A 202 18.15 -5.22 -0.36
N PHE A 203 17.56 -4.09 -0.74
CA PHE A 203 17.92 -3.36 -1.96
C PHE A 203 19.35 -2.82 -1.94
N LEU A 204 19.78 -2.28 -0.80
CA LEU A 204 21.14 -1.77 -0.62
C LEU A 204 22.17 -2.91 -0.70
N LEU A 205 21.89 -4.06 -0.09
CA LEU A 205 22.80 -5.21 -0.09
C LEU A 205 22.88 -5.91 -1.46
N LYS A 206 21.78 -5.95 -2.21
CA LYS A 206 21.73 -6.61 -3.54
C LYS A 206 22.09 -5.68 -4.70
N GLY A 207 22.37 -4.41 -4.45
CA GLY A 207 22.67 -3.44 -5.52
C GLY A 207 21.50 -3.24 -6.48
N ALA A 208 20.27 -3.23 -5.96
CA ALA A 208 19.07 -3.01 -6.77
C ALA A 208 19.10 -1.62 -7.47
N PRO A 209 18.31 -1.41 -8.55
CA PRO A 209 18.22 -0.11 -9.20
C PRO A 209 17.95 1.03 -8.20
N LEU A 210 18.59 2.19 -8.42
CA LEU A 210 18.60 3.31 -7.46
C LEU A 210 17.19 3.77 -7.04
N GLN A 211 16.19 3.63 -7.92
CA GLN A 211 14.80 3.95 -7.64
C GLN A 211 14.28 3.21 -6.40
N PHE A 212 14.63 1.93 -6.24
CA PHE A 212 14.19 1.10 -5.13
C PHE A 212 14.80 1.56 -3.80
N SER A 213 16.09 1.87 -3.79
CA SER A 213 16.78 2.32 -2.57
C SER A 213 16.33 3.71 -2.14
N VAL A 214 16.18 4.65 -3.08
CA VAL A 214 15.73 6.03 -2.79
C VAL A 214 14.29 6.03 -2.27
N CYS A 215 13.38 5.35 -2.97
CA CYS A 215 11.97 5.29 -2.56
C CYS A 215 11.77 4.45 -1.30
N GLY A 216 12.54 3.38 -1.12
CA GLY A 216 12.51 2.57 0.11
C GLY A 216 12.95 3.38 1.33
N LEU A 217 14.01 4.17 1.21
CA LEU A 217 14.41 5.09 2.28
C LEU A 217 13.33 6.13 2.57
N LEU A 218 12.69 6.69 1.53
CA LEU A 218 11.57 7.61 1.70
C LEU A 218 10.41 6.95 2.47
N GLN A 219 10.07 5.70 2.18
CA GLN A 219 9.05 4.94 2.91
C GLN A 219 9.38 4.84 4.40
N VAL A 220 10.59 4.40 4.71
CA VAL A 220 11.07 4.29 6.10
C VAL A 220 10.99 5.65 6.81
N LEU A 221 11.37 6.73 6.14
CA LEU A 221 11.30 8.08 6.72
C LEU A 221 9.85 8.53 6.98
N VAL A 222 8.93 8.29 6.06
CA VAL A 222 7.51 8.61 6.23
C VAL A 222 6.92 7.83 7.41
N ASP A 223 7.24 6.54 7.50
CA ASP A 223 6.80 5.67 8.59
C ASP A 223 7.32 6.12 9.96
N LEU A 224 8.62 6.44 10.04
CA LEU A 224 9.22 7.00 11.25
C LEU A 224 8.58 8.34 11.63
N ALA A 225 8.24 9.19 10.65
CA ALA A 225 7.54 10.44 10.90
C ALA A 225 6.12 10.21 11.46
N ILE A 226 5.38 9.22 10.96
CA ILE A 226 4.07 8.83 11.50
C ILE A 226 4.19 8.32 12.94
N LEU A 227 5.18 7.46 13.22
CA LEU A 227 5.44 6.98 14.59
C LEU A 227 5.86 8.13 15.52
N GLY A 228 6.66 9.06 15.02
CA GLY A 228 7.05 10.27 15.75
C GLY A 228 5.85 11.14 16.12
N GLN A 229 4.90 11.34 15.20
CA GLN A 229 3.63 12.03 15.48
C GLN A 229 2.80 11.29 16.53
N ALA A 230 2.65 9.96 16.41
CA ALA A 230 1.92 9.15 17.38
C ALA A 230 2.50 9.31 18.79
N TYR A 231 3.81 9.30 18.92
CA TYR A 231 4.49 9.50 20.19
C TYR A 231 4.31 10.92 20.75
N ALA A 232 4.44 11.95 19.91
CA ALA A 232 4.27 13.34 20.33
C ALA A 232 2.85 13.62 20.84
N PHE A 233 1.82 13.16 20.11
CA PHE A 233 0.42 13.35 20.49
C PHE A 233 0.01 12.50 21.69
N ALA A 234 0.63 11.33 21.91
CA ALA A 234 0.42 10.54 23.13
C ALA A 234 0.99 11.22 24.39
N ARG A 235 2.11 11.97 24.26
CA ARG A 235 2.74 12.70 25.37
C ARG A 235 2.04 14.02 25.72
N HIS A 236 1.40 14.64 24.73
CA HIS A 236 0.60 15.84 24.91
C HIS A 236 -0.86 15.55 24.57
N PRO A 237 -1.58 14.75 25.41
CA PRO A 237 -3.01 14.54 25.19
C PRO A 237 -3.70 15.90 25.22
N GLN A 238 -4.28 16.30 24.10
CA GLN A 238 -5.07 17.53 24.06
C GLN A 238 -6.23 17.36 25.05
N LYS A 239 -6.38 18.31 25.98
CA LYS A 239 -7.55 18.37 26.84
C LYS A 239 -8.78 18.34 25.94
N PRO A 240 -9.79 17.49 26.21
CA PRO A 240 -11.00 17.48 25.41
C PRO A 240 -11.53 18.91 25.33
N ALA A 241 -11.74 19.40 24.10
CA ALA A 241 -12.40 20.67 23.89
C ALA A 241 -13.69 20.64 24.72
N LEU A 242 -13.82 21.59 25.64
CA LEU A 242 -15.01 21.73 26.48
C LEU A 242 -16.19 21.77 25.51
N HIS A 243 -16.95 20.68 25.40
CA HIS A 243 -18.24 20.74 24.75
C HIS A 243 -19.00 21.82 25.50
N ALA A 244 -19.22 22.95 24.84
CA ALA A 244 -20.04 24.01 25.35
C ALA A 244 -21.36 23.36 25.73
N VAL A 245 -21.61 23.28 27.04
CA VAL A 245 -22.91 22.92 27.60
C VAL A 245 -23.88 23.90 26.95
N HIS A 246 -24.69 23.40 26.02
CA HIS A 246 -25.86 24.15 25.58
C HIS A 246 -26.67 24.43 26.84
N PRO A 247 -26.89 25.70 27.24
CA PRO A 247 -27.78 25.96 28.33
C PRO A 247 -29.16 25.50 27.87
N ALA A 248 -29.76 24.60 28.65
CA ALA A 248 -31.17 24.26 28.56
C ALA A 248 -31.97 25.57 28.71
N GLY A 249 -32.35 26.14 27.58
CA GLY A 249 -33.13 27.38 27.47
C GLY A 249 -34.59 27.05 27.34
N THR A 250 -35.26 26.92 28.47
CA THR A 250 -36.70 27.00 28.66
C THR A 250 -37.30 28.22 27.93
N LYS A 251 -38.38 28.00 27.18
CA LYS A 251 -39.53 28.92 26.87
C LYS A 251 -40.43 28.12 25.91
N ALA A 252 -41.59 27.58 26.27
CA ALA A 252 -42.81 28.22 26.79
C ALA A 252 -43.32 29.34 25.86
N LEU A 253 -43.97 28.94 24.76
CA LEU A 253 -45.29 29.38 24.25
C LEU A 253 -45.54 28.78 22.85
#